data_AF-A0A085WKH1-F1
#
_entry.id   AF-A0A085WKH1-F1
#
_cell.length_a   1.000
_cell.length_b   1.000
_cell.length_c   1.000
_cell.angle_alpha   90.00
_cell.angle_beta   90.00
_cell.angle_gamma   90.00
#
_symmetry.space_group_name_H-M   'P 1'
#
loop_
_entity.id
_entity.type
_entity.pdbx_description
1 polymer ?
#
loop_
_entity_poly.entity_id
_entity_poly.type
_entity_poly.pdbx_seq_one_letter_code
_entity_poly.pdbx_strand_id
1 'polypeptide(L)'
;MIDQLCPAVMELPGARFGDHGREYCGLIYSLGDGKYYASHPSPLGDPHIGRVSREKSCYVPRQVEDARGRSETLADYHGHPWSPSSMLESRSDRLGATQVFSIRIQFDKACHLQKLIPYLKEDRPGELYERRGKSWKLIGHIQPENKASGRVTLVND
;
A
#
# COMPACT_ATOMS: atom_id res chain seq x y z
N MET A 1 8.57 1.63 12.71
CA MET A 1 7.22 1.89 12.17
C MET A 1 6.86 0.91 11.06
N ILE A 2 7.48 0.93 9.87
CA ILE A 2 6.97 0.13 8.73
C ILE A 2 6.85 -1.38 9.01
N ASP A 3 7.81 -1.96 9.73
CA ASP A 3 7.79 -3.38 10.09
C ASP A 3 6.75 -3.72 11.18
N GLN A 4 6.21 -2.71 11.86
CA GLN A 4 5.13 -2.87 12.86
C GLN A 4 3.75 -2.68 12.23
N LEU A 5 3.67 -2.13 11.01
CA LEU A 5 2.41 -1.79 10.36
C LEU A 5 1.56 -3.03 10.07
N CYS A 6 2.13 -4.02 9.37
CA CYS A 6 1.40 -5.23 9.03
C CYS A 6 0.92 -5.99 10.27
N PRO A 7 1.77 -6.31 11.28
CA PRO A 7 1.30 -6.97 12.49
C PRO A 7 0.13 -6.24 13.16
N ALA A 8 0.21 -4.92 13.29
CA ALA A 8 -0.85 -4.13 13.92
C ALA A 8 -2.17 -4.17 13.12
N VAL A 9 -2.11 -4.05 11.79
CA VAL A 9 -3.30 -4.13 10.93
C VAL A 9 -3.91 -5.54 10.92
N MET A 10 -3.06 -6.57 10.99
CA MET A 10 -3.49 -7.96 10.97
C MET A 10 -4.18 -8.42 12.26
N GLU A 11 -4.16 -7.63 13.33
CA GLU A 11 -4.99 -7.85 14.52
C GLU A 11 -6.43 -7.32 14.37
N LEU A 12 -6.74 -6.59 13.29
CA LEU A 12 -8.07 -6.05 13.08
C LEU A 12 -9.07 -7.12 12.65
N PRO A 13 -10.37 -6.94 12.96
CA PRO A 13 -11.41 -7.90 12.60
C PRO A 13 -11.43 -8.21 11.09
N GLY A 14 -11.37 -9.50 10.75
CA GLY A 14 -11.43 -9.98 9.36
C GLY A 14 -10.17 -9.72 8.53
N ALA A 15 -9.12 -9.10 9.08
CA ALA A 15 -7.90 -8.77 8.34
C ALA A 15 -7.09 -10.00 7.89
N ARG A 16 -7.39 -11.20 8.42
CA ARG A 16 -6.68 -12.46 8.07
C ARG A 16 -7.56 -13.52 7.42
N PHE A 17 -8.82 -13.20 7.11
CA PHE A 17 -9.83 -14.20 6.70
C PHE A 17 -9.74 -14.57 5.20
N GLY A 18 -8.63 -14.26 4.53
CA GLY A 18 -8.39 -14.67 3.16
C GLY A 18 -9.41 -14.08 2.20
N ASP A 19 -9.95 -14.95 1.34
CA ASP A 19 -10.94 -14.63 0.32
C ASP A 19 -12.27 -14.10 0.88
N HIS A 20 -12.51 -14.26 2.19
CA HIS A 20 -13.66 -13.73 2.91
C HIS A 20 -13.30 -12.59 3.87
N GLY A 21 -12.06 -12.11 3.78
CA GLY A 21 -11.54 -11.10 4.69
C GLY A 21 -11.84 -9.68 4.26
N ARG A 22 -11.32 -8.77 5.07
CA ARG A 22 -11.50 -7.33 4.93
C ARG A 22 -10.16 -6.67 4.69
N GLU A 23 -10.10 -5.87 3.63
CA GLU A 23 -8.96 -4.99 3.42
C GLU A 23 -9.01 -3.78 4.34
N TYR A 24 -7.82 -3.26 4.65
CA TYR A 24 -7.67 -2.03 5.42
C TYR A 24 -6.74 -1.07 4.70
N CYS A 25 -7.23 0.15 4.50
CA CYS A 25 -6.51 1.26 3.89
C CYS A 25 -6.15 2.31 4.93
N GLY A 26 -5.02 2.99 4.79
CA GLY A 26 -4.74 4.17 5.60
C GLY A 26 -3.54 4.94 5.09
N LEU A 27 -3.03 5.84 5.93
CA LEU A 27 -1.97 6.79 5.55
C LEU A 27 -0.77 6.65 6.46
N ILE A 28 0.41 6.88 5.87
CA ILE A 28 1.65 7.14 6.59
C ILE A 28 1.91 8.65 6.52
N TYR A 29 2.13 9.27 7.67
CA TYR A 29 2.27 10.72 7.79
C TYR A 29 3.33 11.11 8.82
N SER A 30 3.77 12.36 8.76
CA SER A 30 4.63 13.00 9.76
C SER A 30 3.92 14.18 10.41
N LEU A 31 4.37 14.57 11.60
CA LEU A 31 3.97 15.81 12.28
C LEU A 31 5.09 16.87 12.26
N GLY A 32 6.16 16.66 11.47
CA GLY A 32 7.35 17.52 11.46
C GLY A 32 8.31 17.27 12.62
N ASP A 33 8.10 16.23 13.42
CA ASP A 33 8.87 15.88 14.62
C ASP A 33 9.99 14.84 14.35
N GLY A 34 10.30 14.59 13.07
CA GLY A 34 11.28 13.59 12.65
C GLY A 34 10.79 12.13 12.80
N LYS A 35 9.53 11.91 13.18
CA LYS A 35 8.90 10.59 13.27
C LYS A 35 7.87 10.39 12.15
N TYR A 36 7.53 9.12 11.97
CA TYR A 36 6.48 8.70 11.06
C TYR A 36 5.43 7.90 11.83
N TYR A 37 4.17 8.17 11.49
CA TYR A 37 2.98 7.58 12.10
C TYR A 37 2.14 6.89 11.02
N ALA A 38 1.31 5.94 11.43
CA ALA A 38 0.27 5.36 10.61
C ALA A 38 -1.09 5.81 11.13
N SER A 39 -2.01 6.17 10.23
CA SER A 39 -3.39 6.51 10.60
C SER A 39 -4.12 5.28 11.13
N HIS A 40 -5.26 5.49 11.80
CA HIS A 40 -6.19 4.40 12.05
C HIS A 40 -6.59 3.75 10.72
N PRO A 41 -6.52 2.41 10.59
CA PRO A 41 -6.86 1.73 9.34
C PRO A 41 -8.36 1.81 9.08
N SER A 42 -8.73 2.27 7.89
CA SER A 42 -10.11 2.37 7.44
C SER A 42 -10.52 1.09 6.70
N PRO A 43 -11.58 0.40 7.15
CA PRO A 43 -12.18 -0.71 6.41
C PRO A 43 -13.16 -0.23 5.33
N LEU A 44 -13.32 1.09 5.15
CA LEU A 44 -14.30 1.64 4.23
C LEU A 44 -13.95 1.21 2.82
N GLY A 45 -14.85 0.43 2.24
CA GLY A 45 -14.77 -0.20 0.94
C GLY A 45 -16.14 -0.78 0.62
N ASP A 46 -16.42 -1.09 -0.64
CA ASP A 46 -17.66 -1.78 -0.97
C ASP A 46 -17.65 -3.15 -0.27
N PRO A 47 -18.50 -3.39 0.75
CA PRO A 47 -18.43 -4.61 1.51
C PRO A 47 -18.91 -5.72 0.59
N HIS A 48 -17.98 -6.45 -0.01
CA HIS A 48 -18.24 -7.65 -0.81
C HIS A 48 -18.70 -8.80 0.12
N ILE A 49 -19.72 -8.55 0.94
CA ILE A 49 -20.31 -9.49 1.88
C ILE A 49 -20.86 -10.64 1.04
N GLY A 50 -20.27 -11.83 1.20
CA GLY A 50 -20.70 -13.03 0.50
C GLY A 50 -20.11 -13.22 -0.91
N ARG A 51 -19.11 -12.42 -1.33
CA ARG A 51 -18.37 -12.66 -2.58
C ARG A 51 -16.88 -12.84 -2.32
N VAL A 52 -16.32 -13.91 -2.89
CA VAL A 52 -14.87 -14.12 -2.97
C VAL A 52 -14.32 -13.11 -3.98
N SER A 53 -13.51 -12.16 -3.50
CA SER A 53 -12.77 -11.23 -4.36
C SER A 53 -11.39 -10.97 -3.78
N ARG A 54 -10.38 -10.98 -4.66
CA ARG A 54 -9.02 -10.52 -4.36
C ARG A 54 -8.73 -9.17 -5.00
N GLU A 55 -9.77 -8.45 -5.37
CA GLU A 55 -9.66 -7.09 -5.85
C GLU A 55 -9.67 -6.12 -4.68
N LYS A 56 -8.86 -5.09 -4.82
CA LYS A 56 -8.83 -3.96 -3.90
C LYS A 56 -10.23 -3.38 -3.71
N SER A 57 -10.67 -3.33 -2.47
CA SER A 57 -11.99 -2.83 -2.08
C SER A 57 -11.92 -1.62 -1.16
N CYS A 58 -10.80 -1.37 -0.45
CA CYS A 58 -10.73 -0.25 0.49
C CYS A 58 -10.43 1.11 -0.18
N TYR A 59 -11.00 2.17 0.39
CA TYR A 59 -10.81 3.56 -0.01
C TYR A 59 -9.70 4.22 0.80
N VAL A 60 -8.72 4.79 0.10
CA VAL A 60 -7.64 5.57 0.70
C VAL A 60 -8.19 6.92 1.20
N PRO A 61 -8.02 7.26 2.49
CA PRO A 61 -8.43 8.58 2.98
C PRO A 61 -7.53 9.68 2.40
N ARG A 62 -8.03 10.91 2.32
CA ARG A 62 -7.31 12.03 1.70
C ARG A 62 -6.43 12.82 2.66
N GLN A 63 -6.72 12.75 3.96
CA GLN A 63 -6.00 13.48 5.01
C GLN A 63 -6.11 12.74 6.34
N VAL A 64 -5.22 13.08 7.27
CA VAL A 64 -5.30 12.66 8.67
C VAL A 64 -5.55 13.90 9.52
N GLU A 65 -6.50 13.83 10.43
CA GLU A 65 -6.65 14.83 11.48
C GLU A 65 -6.02 14.28 12.76
N ASP A 66 -5.03 15.01 13.27
CA ASP A 66 -4.31 14.64 14.48
C ASP A 66 -4.27 15.83 15.45
N ALA A 67 -4.81 15.63 16.65
CA ALA A 67 -4.87 16.66 17.67
C ALA A 67 -3.47 17.18 18.10
N ARG A 68 -2.41 16.40 17.82
CA ARG A 68 -1.02 16.77 18.15
C ARG A 68 -0.44 17.82 17.21
N GLY A 69 -1.03 18.03 16.03
CA GLY A 69 -0.55 19.06 15.10
C GLY A 69 -0.87 18.77 13.63
N ARG A 70 -0.38 19.65 12.75
CA ARG A 70 -0.60 19.53 11.31
C ARG A 70 0.12 18.30 10.74
N SER A 71 -0.64 17.41 10.11
CA SER A 71 -0.09 16.23 9.43
C SER A 71 0.42 16.55 8.03
N GLU A 72 1.53 15.92 7.66
CA GLU A 72 2.01 15.82 6.28
C GLU A 72 1.96 14.35 5.83
N THR A 73 1.10 14.05 4.86
CA THR A 73 0.94 12.68 4.35
C THR A 73 1.99 12.34 3.29
N LEU A 74 2.63 11.19 3.46
CA LEU A 74 3.75 10.73 2.62
C LEU A 74 3.37 9.54 1.75
N ALA A 75 2.56 8.63 2.30
CA ALA A 75 2.17 7.41 1.63
C ALA A 75 0.74 6.99 2.00
N ASP A 76 0.13 6.20 1.13
CA ASP A 76 -0.96 5.31 1.51
C ASP A 76 -0.44 3.91 1.83
N TYR A 77 -1.22 3.14 2.59
CA TYR A 77 -0.98 1.73 2.81
C TYR A 77 -2.25 0.89 2.57
N HIS A 78 -2.02 -0.35 2.15
CA HIS A 78 -3.03 -1.35 1.80
C HIS A 78 -2.72 -2.69 2.45
N GLY A 79 -3.59 -3.15 3.35
CA GLY A 79 -3.51 -4.47 3.96
C GLY A 79 -4.49 -5.43 3.30
N HIS A 80 -3.97 -6.47 2.66
CA HIS A 80 -4.77 -7.51 1.99
C HIS A 80 -4.95 -8.73 2.91
N PRO A 81 -6.17 -9.27 3.02
CA PRO A 81 -6.45 -10.36 3.96
C PRO A 81 -6.09 -11.75 3.46
N TRP A 82 -5.70 -11.90 2.19
CA TRP A 82 -5.17 -13.13 1.60
C TRP A 82 -3.64 -13.06 1.47
N SER A 83 -2.99 -14.22 1.35
CA SER A 83 -1.56 -14.37 1.07
C SER A 83 -1.36 -15.60 0.20
N PRO A 84 -0.45 -15.56 -0.80
CA PRO A 84 0.34 -14.40 -1.20
C PRO A 84 -0.54 -13.30 -1.80
N SER A 85 -0.12 -12.04 -1.65
CA SER A 85 -0.68 -10.94 -2.43
C SER A 85 0.44 -10.02 -2.89
N SER A 86 0.79 -10.10 -4.17
CA SER A 86 1.81 -9.21 -4.75
C SER A 86 1.17 -7.98 -5.39
N MET A 87 1.82 -6.83 -5.24
CA MET A 87 1.47 -5.60 -5.93
C MET A 87 1.58 -5.76 -7.45
N LEU A 88 2.40 -6.70 -7.92
CA LEU A 88 2.44 -7.10 -9.33
C LEU A 88 1.08 -7.61 -9.83
N GLU A 89 0.32 -8.28 -8.97
CA GLU A 89 -0.98 -8.86 -9.29
C GLU A 89 -2.12 -7.85 -9.11
N SER A 90 -1.98 -6.89 -8.20
CA SER A 90 -2.97 -5.83 -7.98
C SER A 90 -2.85 -4.71 -9.02
N ARG A 91 -3.61 -4.84 -10.12
CA ARG A 91 -3.72 -3.77 -11.14
C ARG A 91 -4.17 -2.45 -10.51
N SER A 92 -5.19 -2.50 -9.65
CA SER A 92 -5.72 -1.31 -8.97
C SER A 92 -4.69 -0.65 -8.06
N ASP A 93 -3.74 -1.38 -7.49
CA ASP A 93 -2.67 -0.74 -6.71
C ASP A 93 -1.62 -0.05 -7.58
N ARG A 94 -1.38 -0.54 -8.80
CA ARG A 94 -0.35 -0.02 -9.70
C ARG A 94 -0.84 1.08 -10.65
N LEU A 95 -2.14 1.15 -10.93
CA LEU A 95 -2.70 2.12 -11.86
C LEU A 95 -2.39 3.55 -11.41
N GLY A 96 -1.72 4.33 -12.26
CA GLY A 96 -1.33 5.71 -11.94
C GLY A 96 -2.53 6.60 -11.58
N ALA A 97 -3.70 6.36 -12.17
CA ALA A 97 -4.93 7.09 -11.85
C ALA A 97 -5.42 6.89 -10.40
N THR A 98 -4.98 5.82 -9.72
CA THR A 98 -5.34 5.51 -8.34
C THR A 98 -4.26 5.94 -7.33
N GLN A 99 -3.13 6.46 -7.84
CA GLN A 99 -2.03 6.89 -7.01
C GLN A 99 -2.34 8.26 -6.44
N VAL A 100 -2.72 8.29 -5.15
CA VAL A 100 -3.08 9.54 -4.47
C VAL A 100 -1.84 10.22 -3.88
N PHE A 101 -0.92 9.44 -3.32
CA PHE A 101 0.30 9.93 -2.66
C PHE A 101 1.56 9.47 -3.39
N SER A 102 2.71 10.05 -3.07
CA SER A 102 3.97 9.75 -3.76
C SER A 102 4.43 8.30 -3.57
N ILE A 103 4.03 7.67 -2.46
CA ILE A 103 4.41 6.31 -2.10
C ILE A 103 3.14 5.49 -1.83
N ARG A 104 3.13 4.25 -2.29
CA ARG A 104 2.13 3.24 -1.90
C ARG A 104 2.81 2.07 -1.20
N ILE A 105 2.30 1.71 -0.04
CA ILE A 105 2.69 0.49 0.67
C ILE A 105 1.57 -0.55 0.52
N GLN A 106 1.92 -1.79 0.25
CA GLN A 106 0.99 -2.90 0.29
C GLN A 106 1.60 -4.05 1.08
N PHE A 107 0.76 -4.78 1.78
CA PHE A 107 1.16 -5.99 2.49
C PHE A 107 0.02 -6.99 2.56
N ASP A 108 0.37 -8.24 2.81
CA ASP A 108 -0.56 -9.35 2.92
C ASP A 108 -0.60 -9.93 4.35
N LYS A 109 -1.47 -10.93 4.58
CA LYS A 109 -1.59 -11.55 5.92
C LYS A 109 -0.35 -12.29 6.41
N ALA A 110 0.61 -12.58 5.53
CA ALA A 110 1.91 -13.14 5.89
C ALA A 110 2.97 -12.04 6.10
N CYS A 111 2.58 -10.77 6.01
CA CYS A 111 3.45 -9.61 6.12
C CYS A 111 4.59 -9.58 5.08
N HIS A 112 4.29 -9.98 3.85
CA HIS A 112 5.13 -9.59 2.71
C HIS A 112 4.86 -8.12 2.38
N LEU A 113 5.78 -7.22 2.75
CA LEU A 113 5.63 -5.78 2.51
C LEU A 113 6.25 -5.38 1.16
N GLN A 114 5.50 -4.60 0.38
CA GLN A 114 5.96 -4.01 -0.87
C GLN A 114 5.71 -2.51 -0.88
N LYS A 115 6.57 -1.78 -1.60
CA LYS A 115 6.55 -0.32 -1.72
C LYS A 115 6.66 0.07 -3.19
N LEU A 116 5.72 0.87 -3.66
CA LEU A 116 5.74 1.47 -5.00
C LEU A 116 5.95 2.97 -4.91
N ILE A 117 6.85 3.47 -5.76
CA ILE A 117 7.10 4.88 -5.98
C ILE A 117 7.04 5.11 -7.50
N PRO A 118 5.91 5.58 -8.05
CA PRO A 118 5.73 5.62 -9.50
C PRO A 118 6.34 6.85 -10.19
N TYR A 119 6.70 7.90 -9.41
CA TYR A 119 7.20 9.19 -9.92
C TYR A 119 6.37 9.73 -11.09
N LEU A 120 5.03 9.77 -10.96
CA LEU A 120 4.11 10.00 -12.08
C LEU A 120 4.36 11.29 -12.88
N LYS A 121 5.01 12.29 -12.29
CA LYS A 121 5.26 13.60 -12.90
C LYS A 121 6.73 13.82 -13.31
N GLU A 122 7.53 12.77 -13.30
CA GLU A 122 8.96 12.82 -13.64
C GLU A 122 9.26 11.91 -14.83
N ASP A 123 10.40 12.08 -15.49
CA ASP A 123 10.81 11.23 -16.62
C ASP A 123 11.57 9.97 -16.18
N ARG A 124 11.93 9.85 -14.90
CA ARG A 124 12.61 8.66 -14.35
C ARG A 124 11.66 7.46 -14.25
N PRO A 125 12.14 6.21 -14.36
CA PRO A 125 11.31 5.03 -14.10
C PRO A 125 10.73 5.03 -12.68
N GLY A 126 9.50 4.57 -12.55
CA GLY A 126 8.92 4.17 -11.26
C GLY A 126 9.66 2.96 -10.68
N GLU A 127 9.55 2.78 -9.38
CA GLU A 127 10.30 1.75 -8.64
C GLU A 127 9.35 0.96 -7.74
N LEU A 128 9.43 -0.38 -7.85
CA LEU A 128 8.74 -1.32 -6.98
C LEU A 128 9.76 -2.06 -6.13
N TYR A 129 9.55 -2.04 -4.82
CA TYR A 129 10.43 -2.66 -3.84
C TYR A 129 9.69 -3.72 -3.03
N GLU A 130 10.43 -4.72 -2.57
CA GLU A 130 10.04 -5.67 -1.54
C GLU A 130 10.87 -5.46 -0.28
N ARG A 131 10.23 -5.60 0.87
CA ARG A 131 10.87 -5.52 2.18
C ARG A 131 11.50 -6.88 2.52
N ARG A 132 12.82 -7.00 2.47
CA ARG A 132 13.56 -8.21 2.89
C ARG A 132 14.42 -7.91 4.12
N GLY A 133 14.16 -8.60 5.23
CA GLY A 133 14.89 -8.39 6.50
C GLY A 133 14.73 -6.97 7.04
N LYS A 134 15.79 -6.15 7.05
CA LYS A 134 15.77 -4.71 7.43
C LYS A 134 15.96 -3.71 6.28
N SER A 135 15.95 -4.19 5.03
CA SER A 135 16.15 -3.37 3.84
C SER A 135 15.00 -3.44 2.83
N TRP A 136 14.93 -2.43 1.96
CA TRP A 136 14.14 -2.46 0.73
C TRP A 136 14.99 -3.01 -0.41
N LYS A 137 14.47 -3.98 -1.15
CA LYS A 137 15.10 -4.55 -2.34
C LYS A 137 14.27 -4.19 -3.55
N LEU A 138 14.90 -3.61 -4.56
CA LEU A 138 14.24 -3.25 -5.80
C LEU A 138 13.91 -4.53 -6.56
N ILE A 139 12.65 -4.72 -6.92
CA ILE A 139 12.17 -5.92 -7.62
C ILE A 139 11.56 -5.61 -8.99
N GLY A 140 11.35 -4.33 -9.31
CA GLY A 140 10.81 -3.93 -10.60
C GLY A 140 10.84 -2.44 -10.86
N HIS A 141 10.73 -2.10 -12.14
CA HIS A 141 10.62 -0.75 -12.66
C HIS A 141 9.31 -0.54 -13.41
N ILE A 142 8.77 0.67 -13.37
CA ILE A 142 7.70 1.11 -14.26
C ILE A 142 8.31 2.11 -15.23
N GLN A 143 8.50 1.72 -16.49
CA GLN A 143 9.05 2.63 -17.50
C GLN A 143 8.13 3.84 -17.71
N PRO A 144 8.66 5.01 -18.12
CA PRO A 144 7.88 6.23 -18.27
C PRO A 144 6.57 6.05 -19.07
N GLU A 145 6.64 5.35 -20.20
CA GLU A 145 5.50 5.04 -21.07
C GLU A 145 4.46 4.11 -20.43
N ASN A 146 4.83 3.41 -19.36
CA ASN A 146 4.00 2.45 -18.63
C ASN A 146 3.40 3.03 -17.33
N LYS A 147 3.68 4.29 -16.98
CA LYS A 147 3.21 4.91 -15.73
C LYS A 147 1.70 4.97 -15.60
N ALA A 148 0.99 5.21 -16.71
CA ALA A 148 -0.47 5.24 -16.72
C ALA A 148 -1.06 3.85 -16.43
N SER A 149 -0.51 2.81 -17.05
CA SER A 149 -0.99 1.42 -16.92
C SER A 149 -0.46 0.72 -15.66
N GLY A 150 0.60 1.26 -15.06
CA GLY A 150 1.30 0.67 -13.93
C GLY A 150 2.07 -0.61 -14.30
N ARG A 151 2.36 -0.86 -15.58
CA ARG A 151 3.03 -2.09 -16.01
C ARG A 151 4.47 -2.11 -15.49
N VAL A 152 4.81 -3.18 -14.78
CA VAL A 152 6.13 -3.38 -14.15
C VAL A 152 6.98 -4.29 -15.03
N THR A 153 8.23 -3.89 -15.22
CA THR A 153 9.33 -4.73 -15.72
C THR A 153 10.12 -5.22 -14.51
N LEU A 154 10.24 -6.53 -14.33
CA LEU A 154 10.97 -7.11 -13.20
C LEU A 154 12.47 -6.84 -13.32
N VAL A 155 13.12 -6.63 -12.19
CA VAL A 155 14.58 -6.65 -12.09
C VAL A 155 14.99 -8.10 -11.84
N ASN A 156 15.89 -8.62 -12.66
CA ASN A 156 16.50 -9.92 -12.40
C ASN A 156 17.55 -9.74 -11.30
N ASP A 157 17.44 -10.52 -10.23
CA ASP A 157 18.49 -10.67 -9.21
C ASP A 157 19.70 -11.43 -9.78
#